data_AF-A0A2X3FEG0-F1
#
_entry.id   AF-A0A2X3FEG0-F1
#
_cell.length_a   1.000
_cell.length_b   1.000
_cell.length_c   1.000
_cell.angle_alpha   90.00
_cell.angle_beta   90.00
_cell.angle_gamma   90.00
#
_symmetry.space_group_name_H-M   'P 1'
#
loop_
_entity.id
_entity.type
_entity.pdbx_description
1 polymer ?
#
loop_
_entity_poly.entity_id
_entity_poly.type
_entity_poly.pdbx_seq_one_letter_code
_entity_poly.pdbx_strand_id
1 'polypeptide(L)'
;MPDVAQKQYQKLLWRAGFYDDLIKDTSTGYWYEGSLTYYYEESLYGPLALPMQLPLYELDHSVYLREGDPVTIDGLYLPDLLDAGARLMYLRENIPDAWQGRVRTQYVNDVGQQEYYWEEGAWTKTNWIRIRRVKNRFINVPLEGFFPRGTPEELYNWPQRQQQYITEQQRISASSGEPCPHGGEWSIFVEDKPVTVTLEQGELMPEWEDRTMEEEHKQGEKVSCFVVPDGATRRRPGVGF
;
A
#
# COMPACT_ATOMS: atom_id res chain seq x y z
N MET A 1 38.11 -3.04 -22.63
CA MET A 1 36.82 -2.47 -22.20
C MET A 1 35.93 -3.63 -21.79
N PRO A 2 35.23 -3.60 -20.64
CA PRO A 2 34.30 -4.68 -20.32
C PRO A 2 33.24 -4.74 -21.41
N ASP A 3 33.01 -5.96 -21.92
CA ASP A 3 32.02 -6.26 -22.94
C ASP A 3 30.64 -5.73 -22.49
N VAL A 4 29.82 -5.26 -23.43
CA VAL A 4 28.47 -4.74 -23.14
C VAL A 4 27.65 -5.78 -22.35
N ALA A 5 27.83 -7.06 -22.69
CA ALA A 5 27.24 -8.17 -21.95
C ALA A 5 27.70 -8.23 -20.48
N GLN A 6 28.99 -7.99 -20.21
CA GLN A 6 29.54 -7.99 -18.85
C GLN A 6 28.97 -6.84 -18.01
N LYS A 7 28.85 -5.64 -18.58
CA LYS A 7 28.23 -4.50 -17.88
C LYS A 7 26.76 -4.75 -17.58
N GLN A 8 26.03 -5.32 -18.54
CA GLN A 8 24.61 -5.66 -18.36
C GLN A 8 24.43 -6.76 -17.31
N TYR A 9 25.28 -7.80 -17.32
CA TYR A 9 25.27 -8.85 -16.30
C TYR A 9 25.48 -8.28 -14.90
N GLN A 10 26.49 -7.44 -14.69
CA GLN A 10 26.77 -6.83 -13.39
C GLN A 10 25.62 -5.95 -12.89
N LYS A 11 25.00 -5.17 -13.78
CA LYS A 11 23.82 -4.37 -13.46
C LYS A 11 22.64 -5.24 -12.98
N LEU A 12 22.38 -6.35 -13.67
CA LEU A 12 21.29 -7.26 -13.30
C LEU A 12 21.59 -8.01 -12.00
N LEU A 13 22.84 -8.45 -11.79
CA LEU A 13 23.26 -9.12 -10.56
C LEU A 13 23.11 -8.19 -9.35
N TRP A 14 23.56 -6.95 -9.47
CA TRP A 14 23.40 -5.94 -8.42
C TRP A 14 21.92 -5.70 -8.09
N ARG A 15 21.08 -5.56 -9.11
CA ARG A 15 19.64 -5.35 -8.94
C ARG A 15 18.94 -6.55 -8.30
N ALA A 16 19.36 -7.78 -8.64
CA ALA A 16 18.85 -8.99 -8.02
C ALA A 16 19.20 -9.08 -6.54
N GLY A 17 20.47 -8.80 -6.18
CA GLY A 17 20.89 -8.74 -4.78
C GLY A 17 20.14 -7.68 -3.99
N PHE A 18 19.95 -6.50 -4.59
CA PHE A 18 19.17 -5.44 -3.96
C PHE A 18 17.72 -5.84 -3.68
N TYR A 19 17.02 -6.48 -4.62
CA TYR A 19 15.66 -6.96 -4.36
C TYR A 19 15.59 -8.08 -3.32
N ASP A 20 16.60 -8.93 -3.25
CA ASP A 20 16.73 -9.94 -2.19
C ASP A 20 16.87 -9.28 -0.81
N ASP A 21 17.66 -8.20 -0.71
CA ASP A 21 17.80 -7.43 0.52
C ASP A 21 16.46 -6.81 0.96
N LEU A 22 15.60 -6.33 0.05
CA LEU A 22 14.27 -5.80 0.44
C LEU A 22 13.34 -6.87 1.03
N ILE A 23 13.39 -8.08 0.46
CA ILE A 23 12.64 -9.23 0.98
C ILE A 23 13.20 -9.60 2.35
N LYS A 24 14.52 -9.64 2.48
CA LYS A 24 15.21 -9.91 3.73
C LYS A 24 14.83 -8.90 4.80
N ASP A 25 14.91 -7.60 4.53
CA ASP A 25 14.56 -6.54 5.49
C ASP A 25 13.11 -6.67 5.97
N THR A 26 12.18 -6.97 5.06
CA THR A 26 10.76 -7.20 5.42
C THR A 26 10.57 -8.50 6.20
N SER A 27 11.25 -9.58 5.82
CA SER A 27 11.14 -10.89 6.49
C SER A 27 11.90 -10.94 7.83
N THR A 28 12.80 -10.00 8.09
CA THR A 28 13.56 -9.92 9.34
C THR A 28 13.12 -8.77 10.24
N GLY A 29 12.34 -7.82 9.73
CA GLY A 29 11.93 -6.61 10.45
C GLY A 29 13.05 -5.58 10.57
N TYR A 30 13.99 -5.55 9.62
CA TYR A 30 15.24 -4.79 9.68
C TYR A 30 15.23 -3.50 8.84
N TRP A 31 14.04 -3.02 8.47
CA TRP A 31 13.91 -1.73 7.79
C TRP A 31 14.47 -0.60 8.64
N TYR A 32 15.45 0.12 8.10
CA TYR A 32 15.90 1.37 8.70
C TYR A 32 14.80 2.42 8.59
N GLU A 33 14.72 3.27 9.61
CA GLU A 33 13.80 4.38 9.56
C GLU A 33 14.14 5.30 8.38
N GLY A 34 13.10 5.78 7.71
CA GLY A 34 13.26 6.68 6.58
C GLY A 34 13.46 5.96 5.24
N SER A 35 13.91 4.69 5.21
CA SER A 35 14.19 3.97 3.95
C SER A 35 12.99 3.92 2.99
N LEU A 36 11.77 3.92 3.55
CA LEU A 36 10.52 3.90 2.79
C LEU A 36 9.83 5.27 2.74
N THR A 37 10.46 6.32 3.25
CA THR A 37 9.90 7.68 3.36
C THR A 37 10.93 8.76 2.97
N TYR A 38 11.56 9.42 3.95
CA TYR A 38 12.40 10.60 3.75
C TYR A 38 13.87 10.28 3.40
N TYR A 39 14.28 9.01 3.47
CA TYR A 39 15.54 8.49 2.93
C TYR A 39 15.32 7.59 1.71
N TYR A 40 14.15 7.69 1.07
CA TYR A 40 13.89 6.93 -0.14
C TYR A 40 14.82 7.39 -1.28
N GLU A 41 15.59 6.45 -1.83
CA GLU A 41 16.53 6.73 -2.92
C GLU A 41 16.03 6.14 -4.25
N GLU A 42 15.44 6.96 -5.11
CA GLU A 42 14.89 6.51 -6.41
C GLU A 42 15.94 5.82 -7.29
N SER A 43 17.22 6.21 -7.18
CA SER A 43 18.33 5.57 -7.90
C SER A 43 18.49 4.08 -7.52
N LEU A 44 18.17 3.72 -6.28
CA LEU A 44 18.28 2.37 -5.71
C LEU A 44 16.97 1.60 -5.90
N TYR A 45 15.85 2.18 -5.45
CA TYR A 45 14.55 1.51 -5.40
C TYR A 45 13.75 1.61 -6.70
N GLY A 46 14.11 2.54 -7.58
CA GLY A 46 13.33 2.92 -8.75
C GLY A 46 12.29 4.00 -8.45
N PRO A 47 11.59 4.51 -9.48
CA PRO A 47 10.58 5.55 -9.30
C PRO A 47 9.45 5.07 -8.41
N LEU A 48 9.06 5.89 -7.44
CA LEU A 48 7.94 5.60 -6.56
C LEU A 48 6.62 5.87 -7.30
N ALA A 49 6.19 4.91 -8.12
CA ALA A 49 4.94 4.97 -8.88
C ALA A 49 3.75 4.48 -8.03
N LEU A 50 3.40 5.23 -6.97
CA LEU A 50 2.26 4.88 -6.13
C LEU A 50 0.95 4.98 -6.93
N PRO A 51 0.00 4.05 -6.74
CA PRO A 51 -1.36 4.20 -7.27
C PRO A 51 -2.04 5.42 -6.63
N MET A 52 -3.11 5.93 -7.23
CA MET A 52 -3.87 7.07 -6.65
C MET A 52 -4.42 6.78 -5.24
N GLN A 53 -4.56 5.50 -4.89
CA GLN A 53 -5.07 5.06 -3.61
C GLN A 53 -4.30 3.84 -3.11
N LEU A 54 -3.94 3.86 -1.82
CA LEU A 54 -3.37 2.72 -1.12
C LEU A 54 -4.43 2.08 -0.21
N PRO A 55 -4.41 0.75 -0.02
CA PRO A 55 -5.25 0.13 1.00
C PRO A 55 -4.96 0.69 2.40
N LEU A 56 -6.01 0.90 3.20
CA LEU A 56 -5.85 1.20 4.62
C LEU A 56 -5.52 -0.09 5.38
N TYR A 57 -4.57 0.01 6.31
CA TYR A 57 -4.19 -1.07 7.22
C TYR A 57 -4.39 -0.64 8.67
N GLU A 58 -4.67 -1.62 9.53
CA GLU A 58 -4.80 -1.42 10.98
C GLU A 58 -4.22 -2.59 11.76
N LEU A 59 -4.03 -2.40 13.06
CA LEU A 59 -3.63 -3.45 13.97
C LEU A 59 -4.83 -4.34 14.32
N ASP A 60 -4.68 -5.63 14.07
CA ASP A 60 -5.67 -6.66 14.38
C ASP A 60 -5.44 -7.19 15.79
N HIS A 61 -6.00 -6.52 16.79
CA HIS A 61 -5.88 -6.95 18.18
C HIS A 61 -6.54 -8.31 18.49
N SER A 62 -7.31 -8.88 17.55
CA SER A 62 -7.80 -10.26 17.68
C SER A 62 -6.70 -11.32 17.44
N VAL A 63 -5.60 -10.91 16.79
CA VAL A 63 -4.41 -11.73 16.53
C VAL A 63 -3.21 -11.08 17.20
N TYR A 64 -3.08 -11.37 18.50
CA TYR A 64 -1.98 -10.91 19.36
C TYR A 64 -1.17 -12.11 19.81
N LEU A 65 0.12 -12.16 19.43
CA LEU A 65 1.04 -13.24 19.77
C LEU A 65 1.88 -12.82 20.97
N ARG A 66 1.86 -13.62 22.03
CA ARG A 66 2.67 -13.42 23.23
C ARG A 66 3.98 -14.19 23.14
N GLU A 67 4.95 -13.82 23.97
CA GLU A 67 6.21 -14.56 24.11
C GLU A 67 5.99 -16.09 24.15
N GLY A 68 6.59 -16.80 23.19
CA GLY A 68 6.51 -18.26 23.07
C GLY A 68 5.32 -18.78 22.25
N ASP A 69 4.37 -17.94 21.86
CA ASP A 69 3.30 -18.34 20.95
C ASP A 69 3.84 -18.64 19.54
N PRO A 70 3.33 -19.67 18.85
CA PRO A 70 3.60 -19.85 17.43
C PRO A 70 2.76 -18.86 16.61
N VAL A 71 3.25 -18.49 15.44
CA VAL A 71 2.49 -17.71 14.46
C VAL A 71 1.29 -18.54 13.98
N THR A 72 0.09 -17.96 14.05
CA THR A 72 -1.17 -18.65 13.75
C THR A 72 -1.73 -18.36 12.35
N ILE A 73 -1.26 -17.29 11.69
CA ILE A 73 -1.70 -16.87 10.36
C ILE A 73 -0.50 -16.24 9.65
N ASP A 74 -0.28 -16.54 8.38
CA ASP A 74 0.72 -15.83 7.58
C ASP A 74 0.39 -14.33 7.48
N GLY A 75 1.39 -13.47 7.61
CA GLY A 75 1.18 -12.04 7.40
C GLY A 75 2.25 -11.12 7.94
N LEU A 76 1.96 -9.83 7.84
CA LEU A 76 2.77 -8.78 8.45
C LEU A 76 2.36 -8.58 9.90
N TYR A 77 3.32 -8.45 10.78
CA TYR A 77 3.12 -8.22 12.20
C TYR A 77 3.96 -7.02 12.64
N LEU A 78 3.40 -6.16 13.47
CA LEU A 78 4.10 -5.08 14.14
C LEU A 78 4.50 -5.55 15.54
N PRO A 79 5.76 -5.37 15.96
CA PRO A 79 6.14 -5.65 17.34
C PRO A 79 5.45 -4.63 18.27
N ASP A 80 5.05 -5.07 19.45
CA ASP A 80 4.53 -4.22 20.52
C ASP A 80 5.67 -3.48 21.24
N LEU A 81 6.53 -2.85 20.45
CA LEU A 81 7.70 -2.07 20.85
C LEU A 81 7.78 -0.82 19.98
N LEU A 82 8.15 0.30 20.61
CA LEU A 82 8.55 1.50 19.88
C LEU A 82 9.86 1.25 19.14
N ASP A 83 10.07 1.99 18.05
CA ASP A 83 11.35 2.03 17.32
C ASP A 83 11.82 0.66 16.79
N ALA A 84 10.86 -0.18 16.39
CA ALA A 84 11.08 -1.49 15.79
C ALA A 84 10.19 -1.69 14.54
N GLY A 85 10.72 -2.37 13.54
CA GLY A 85 10.08 -2.55 12.24
C GLY A 85 9.04 -3.68 12.20
N ALA A 86 8.05 -3.55 11.32
CA ALA A 86 7.14 -4.64 11.01
C ALA A 86 7.87 -5.78 10.27
N ARG A 87 7.39 -7.02 10.47
CA ARG A 87 7.99 -8.23 9.90
C ARG A 87 6.96 -9.12 9.22
N LEU A 88 7.32 -9.72 8.10
CA LEU A 88 6.59 -10.83 7.50
C LEU A 88 6.90 -12.12 8.27
N MET A 89 5.87 -12.77 8.80
CA MET A 89 5.96 -14.03 9.53
C MET A 89 5.08 -15.10 8.88
N TYR A 90 5.53 -16.35 9.01
CA TYR A 90 4.85 -17.51 8.44
C TYR A 90 4.24 -18.40 9.52
N LEU A 91 3.13 -19.06 9.17
CA LEU A 91 2.39 -19.99 9.99
C LEU A 91 3.33 -21.03 10.63
N ARG A 92 3.20 -21.20 11.95
CA ARG A 92 4.00 -22.11 12.81
C ARG A 92 5.47 -21.70 13.02
N GLU A 93 5.91 -20.55 12.53
CA GLU A 93 7.17 -19.95 12.96
C GLU A 93 7.09 -19.60 14.46
N ASN A 94 8.21 -19.70 15.17
CA ASN A 94 8.30 -19.12 16.51
C ASN A 94 8.42 -17.61 16.36
N ILE A 95 7.72 -16.84 17.19
CA ILE A 95 7.87 -15.39 17.14
C ILE A 95 9.33 -14.99 17.46
N PRO A 96 9.91 -14.06 16.69
CA PRO A 96 11.29 -13.62 16.89
C PRO A 96 11.36 -12.47 17.90
N ASP A 97 12.58 -12.21 18.38
CA ASP A 97 12.90 -10.91 18.96
C ASP A 97 12.85 -9.83 17.87
N ALA A 98 12.55 -8.59 18.24
CA ALA A 98 12.59 -7.45 17.32
C ALA A 98 13.88 -6.67 17.49
N TRP A 99 14.49 -6.23 16.39
CA TRP A 99 15.56 -5.24 16.44
C TRP A 99 14.95 -3.89 16.81
N GLN A 100 15.35 -3.36 17.97
CA GLN A 100 14.86 -2.10 18.49
C GLN A 100 15.97 -1.05 18.49
N GLY A 101 15.69 0.12 17.93
CA GLY A 101 16.51 1.31 18.08
C GLY A 101 16.56 1.79 19.54
N ARG A 102 17.75 2.04 20.07
CA ARG A 102 17.96 2.44 21.48
C ARG A 102 18.51 3.85 21.60
N VAL A 103 19.52 4.18 20.79
CA VAL A 103 20.18 5.48 20.82
C VAL A 103 20.19 6.05 19.42
N ARG A 104 19.64 7.26 19.28
CA ARG A 104 19.72 8.03 18.04
C ARG A 104 21.10 8.61 17.89
N THR A 105 21.61 8.59 16.66
CA THR A 105 22.81 9.34 16.32
C THR A 105 22.62 10.83 16.61
N GLN A 106 23.67 11.49 17.08
CA GLN A 106 23.78 12.96 17.13
C GLN A 106 24.62 13.49 15.97
N TYR A 107 24.92 12.63 14.99
CA TYR A 107 25.75 13.00 13.86
C TYR A 107 25.04 14.01 12.96
N VAL A 108 25.77 15.08 12.67
CA VAL A 108 25.42 16.08 11.68
C VAL A 108 26.47 15.97 10.57
N ASN A 109 26.00 15.76 9.35
CA ASN A 109 26.89 15.59 8.21
C ASN A 109 27.63 16.90 7.84
N ASP A 110 28.56 16.81 6.90
CA ASP A 110 29.43 17.93 6.51
C ASP A 110 28.68 19.16 5.97
N VAL A 111 27.41 18.99 5.56
CA VAL A 111 26.54 20.07 5.08
C VAL A 111 25.57 20.59 6.16
N GLY A 112 25.74 20.16 7.42
CA GLY A 112 24.95 20.64 8.54
C GLY A 112 23.59 19.94 8.72
N GLN A 113 23.35 18.82 8.05
CA GLN A 113 22.09 18.06 8.17
C GLN A 113 22.22 16.94 9.20
N GLN A 114 21.25 16.87 10.10
CA GLN A 114 21.13 15.78 11.08
C GLN A 114 20.82 14.47 10.36
N GLU A 115 21.55 13.41 10.69
CA GLU A 115 21.20 12.06 10.28
C GLU A 115 20.29 11.39 11.33
N TYR A 116 19.43 10.47 10.88
CA TYR A 116 18.35 9.90 11.71
C TYR A 116 18.47 8.39 11.93
N TYR A 117 19.66 7.81 11.69
CA TYR A 117 19.91 6.39 11.96
C TYR A 117 20.10 6.09 13.45
N TRP A 118 19.99 4.81 13.79
CA TRP A 118 20.23 4.29 15.14
C TRP A 118 21.72 4.01 15.34
N GLU A 119 22.34 4.68 16.31
CA GLU A 119 23.74 4.44 16.70
C GLU A 119 23.86 3.17 17.53
N GLU A 120 22.86 2.92 18.38
CA GLU A 120 22.74 1.69 19.15
C GLU A 120 21.35 1.08 18.94
N GLY A 121 21.32 -0.25 18.81
CA GLY A 121 20.11 -1.04 18.81
C GLY A 121 20.33 -2.39 19.47
N ALA A 122 19.25 -3.09 19.79
CA ALA A 122 19.31 -4.40 20.43
C ALA A 122 18.13 -5.28 20.03
N TRP A 123 18.40 -6.58 19.90
CA TRP A 123 17.35 -7.60 19.84
C TRP A 123 16.61 -7.64 21.17
N THR A 124 15.31 -7.38 21.13
CA THR A 124 14.46 -7.24 22.30
C THR A 124 13.24 -8.15 22.15
N LYS A 125 13.00 -8.97 23.17
CA LYS A 125 11.79 -9.79 23.28
C LYS A 125 10.55 -8.92 23.24
N THR A 126 9.54 -9.36 22.49
CA THR A 126 8.30 -8.61 22.34
C THR A 126 7.12 -9.50 21.98
N ASN A 127 5.93 -8.94 22.18
CA ASN A 127 4.70 -9.48 21.63
C ASN A 127 4.49 -8.89 20.23
N TRP A 128 3.64 -9.54 19.43
CA TRP A 128 3.43 -9.14 18.04
C TRP A 128 1.95 -9.03 17.73
N ILE A 129 1.59 -7.94 17.06
CA ILE A 129 0.21 -7.64 16.66
C ILE A 129 0.13 -7.73 15.14
N ARG A 130 -0.81 -8.51 14.62
CA ARG A 130 -0.95 -8.64 13.16
C ARG A 130 -1.40 -7.31 12.56
N ILE A 131 -0.79 -6.95 11.43
CA ILE A 131 -1.25 -5.86 10.57
C ILE A 131 -2.22 -6.47 9.56
N ARG A 132 -3.44 -5.93 9.47
CA ARG A 132 -4.42 -6.38 8.48
C ARG A 132 -4.93 -5.24 7.62
N ARG A 133 -5.26 -5.58 6.38
CA ARG A 133 -5.98 -4.68 5.48
C ARG A 133 -7.40 -4.46 5.99
N VAL A 134 -7.86 -3.22 5.99
CA VAL A 134 -9.25 -2.87 6.24
C VAL A 134 -10.03 -3.01 4.94
N LYS A 135 -11.07 -3.85 4.94
CA LYS A 135 -11.85 -4.13 3.73
C LYS A 135 -12.51 -2.84 3.24
N ASN A 136 -12.37 -2.57 1.93
CA ASN A 136 -12.99 -1.42 1.25
C ASN A 136 -12.65 -0.04 1.87
N ARG A 137 -11.48 0.10 2.50
CA ARG A 137 -10.98 1.38 3.00
C ARG A 137 -9.63 1.69 2.38
N PHE A 138 -9.46 2.93 1.98
CA PHE A 138 -8.29 3.38 1.22
C PHE A 138 -7.79 4.73 1.74
N ILE A 139 -6.52 5.00 1.46
CA ILE A 139 -5.82 6.26 1.69
C ILE A 139 -5.54 6.87 0.32
N ASN A 140 -6.02 8.08 0.08
CA ASN A 140 -5.71 8.83 -1.13
C ASN A 140 -4.23 9.22 -1.11
N VAL A 141 -3.54 8.94 -2.23
CA VAL A 141 -2.15 9.37 -2.42
C VAL A 141 -2.17 10.81 -2.92
N PRO A 142 -1.63 11.77 -2.14
CA PRO A 142 -1.54 13.15 -2.60
C PRO A 142 -0.56 13.28 -3.79
N LEU A 143 -0.78 14.28 -4.64
CA LEU A 143 0.01 14.49 -5.86
C LEU A 143 1.50 14.75 -5.55
N GLU A 144 1.74 15.45 -4.45
CA GLU A 144 3.06 15.77 -3.91
C GLU A 144 3.68 14.64 -3.07
N GLY A 145 2.99 13.51 -2.90
CA GLY A 145 3.41 12.40 -2.04
C GLY A 145 3.12 12.63 -0.55
N PHE A 146 3.19 11.57 0.25
CA PHE A 146 2.87 11.64 1.69
C PHE A 146 3.90 12.45 2.50
N PHE A 147 5.12 12.57 1.98
CA PHE A 147 6.28 13.19 2.61
C PHE A 147 6.91 14.24 1.68
N PRO A 148 6.17 15.30 1.29
CA PRO A 148 6.61 16.24 0.27
C PRO A 148 7.83 17.07 0.68
N ARG A 149 8.11 17.21 1.99
CA ARG A 149 9.30 17.90 2.50
C ARG A 149 10.46 16.95 2.72
N GLY A 150 10.20 15.64 2.76
CA GLY A 150 11.23 14.63 3.00
C GLY A 150 11.88 14.78 4.36
N THR A 151 11.10 15.08 5.41
CA THR A 151 11.64 15.22 6.78
C THR A 151 11.04 14.20 7.74
N PRO A 152 11.76 13.82 8.81
CA PRO A 152 11.24 12.89 9.81
C PRO A 152 10.01 13.40 10.54
N GLU A 153 9.86 14.71 10.71
CA GLU A 153 8.68 15.31 11.35
C GLU A 153 7.39 14.96 10.59
N GLU A 154 7.47 14.76 9.27
CA GLU A 154 6.32 14.34 8.48
C GLU A 154 5.89 12.90 8.80
N LEU A 155 6.83 12.04 9.19
CA LEU A 155 6.60 10.67 9.67
C LEU A 155 6.13 10.65 11.13
N TYR A 156 6.78 11.39 12.02
CA TYR A 156 6.41 11.40 13.44
C TYR A 156 5.00 11.97 13.67
N ASN A 157 4.57 12.91 12.83
CA ASN A 157 3.21 13.46 12.86
C ASN A 157 2.24 12.70 11.94
N TRP A 158 2.63 11.53 11.42
CA TRP A 158 1.78 10.74 10.52
C TRP A 158 0.43 10.37 11.14
N PRO A 159 0.32 9.93 12.42
CA PRO A 159 -0.99 9.56 12.99
C PRO A 159 -2.02 10.69 12.93
N GLN A 160 -1.60 11.94 13.09
CA GLN A 160 -2.46 13.12 13.02
C GLN A 160 -2.81 13.47 11.57
N ARG A 161 -1.85 13.31 10.65
CA ARG A 161 -2.02 13.61 9.22
C ARG A 161 -2.84 12.55 8.49
N GLN A 162 -2.75 11.28 8.88
CA GLN A 162 -3.37 10.17 8.14
C GLN A 162 -4.87 10.39 7.92
N GLN A 163 -5.58 10.97 8.90
CA GLN A 163 -7.02 11.19 8.83
C GLN A 163 -7.45 12.08 7.65
N GLN A 164 -6.60 13.01 7.20
CA GLN A 164 -6.93 13.88 6.06
C GLN A 164 -6.89 13.15 4.71
N TYR A 165 -6.25 11.96 4.68
CA TYR A 165 -6.08 11.15 3.47
C TYR A 165 -7.01 9.95 3.43
N ILE A 166 -7.61 9.57 4.57
CA ILE A 166 -8.58 8.47 4.62
C ILE A 166 -9.87 8.94 3.97
N THR A 167 -10.27 8.27 2.89
CA THR A 167 -11.61 8.45 2.33
C THR A 167 -12.52 7.35 2.87
N GLU A 168 -13.65 7.74 3.43
CA GLU A 168 -14.78 6.83 3.59
C GLU A 168 -15.48 6.72 2.23
N GLN A 169 -14.92 5.96 1.30
CA GLN A 169 -15.63 5.69 0.05
C GLN A 169 -16.87 4.86 0.39
N GLN A 170 -18.03 5.48 0.27
CA GLN A 170 -19.30 4.78 0.28
C GLN A 170 -19.33 3.96 -1.02
N ARG A 171 -19.26 2.63 -0.92
CA ARG A 171 -19.41 1.78 -2.09
C ARG A 171 -20.81 2.04 -2.66
N ILE A 172 -20.87 2.64 -3.84
CA ILE A 172 -22.12 2.78 -4.56
C ILE A 172 -22.21 1.59 -5.51
N SER A 173 -23.18 0.73 -5.25
CA SER A 173 -23.52 -0.39 -6.13
C SER A 173 -24.90 -0.17 -6.71
N ALA A 174 -25.06 -0.47 -7.99
CA ALA A 174 -26.34 -0.48 -8.68
C ALA A 174 -26.50 -1.84 -9.35
N SER A 175 -27.73 -2.33 -9.41
CA SER A 175 -28.04 -3.58 -10.10
C SER A 175 -28.08 -3.35 -11.61
N SER A 176 -27.79 -4.40 -12.39
CA SER A 176 -28.07 -4.43 -13.82
C SER A 176 -29.48 -3.87 -14.12
N GLY A 177 -29.58 -2.96 -15.09
CA GLY A 177 -30.84 -2.33 -15.47
C GLY A 177 -31.32 -1.17 -14.58
N GLU A 178 -30.65 -0.86 -13.46
CA GLU A 178 -30.97 0.33 -12.67
C GLU A 178 -30.37 1.60 -13.31
N PRO A 179 -30.98 2.79 -13.12
CA PRO A 179 -30.34 4.04 -13.51
C PRO A 179 -29.05 4.25 -12.70
N CYS A 180 -27.98 4.61 -13.39
CA CYS A 180 -26.67 4.85 -12.80
C CYS A 180 -26.78 5.99 -11.76
N PRO A 181 -26.49 5.73 -10.47
CA PRO A 181 -26.71 6.72 -9.41
C PRO A 181 -25.72 7.89 -9.48
N HIS A 182 -24.58 7.70 -10.13
CA HIS A 182 -23.54 8.72 -10.29
C HIS A 182 -22.71 8.46 -11.55
N GLY A 183 -22.46 9.50 -12.36
CA GLY A 183 -21.63 9.37 -13.56
C GLY A 183 -20.15 9.14 -13.23
N GLY A 184 -19.45 8.32 -14.00
CA GLY A 184 -18.03 8.03 -13.76
C GLY A 184 -17.62 6.64 -14.25
N GLU A 185 -16.45 6.18 -13.81
CA GLU A 185 -15.96 4.83 -14.11
C GLU A 185 -16.55 3.81 -13.12
N TRP A 186 -17.17 2.76 -13.66
CA TRP A 186 -17.77 1.66 -12.93
C TRP A 186 -16.98 0.38 -13.20
N SER A 187 -16.76 -0.43 -12.16
CA SER A 187 -16.19 -1.77 -12.30
C SER A 187 -17.31 -2.80 -12.33
N ILE A 188 -17.45 -3.46 -13.47
CA ILE A 188 -18.33 -4.61 -13.68
C ILE A 188 -17.49 -5.89 -13.66
N PHE A 189 -18.09 -7.01 -13.28
CA PHE A 189 -17.49 -8.33 -13.46
C PHE A 189 -18.17 -9.00 -14.63
N VAL A 190 -17.40 -9.43 -15.63
CA VAL A 190 -17.89 -10.22 -16.78
C VAL A 190 -17.06 -11.49 -16.81
N GLU A 191 -17.69 -12.66 -16.67
CA GLU A 191 -17.01 -13.96 -16.63
C GLU A 191 -15.84 -13.97 -15.62
N ASP A 192 -16.08 -13.50 -14.39
CA ASP A 192 -15.08 -13.34 -13.31
C ASP A 192 -13.89 -12.40 -13.62
N LYS A 193 -13.94 -11.64 -14.72
CA LYS A 193 -12.94 -10.63 -15.06
C LYS A 193 -13.47 -9.23 -14.78
N PRO A 194 -12.72 -8.37 -14.05
CA PRO A 194 -13.11 -6.99 -13.87
C PRO A 194 -12.95 -6.23 -15.20
N VAL A 195 -14.04 -5.61 -15.65
CA VAL A 195 -14.06 -4.71 -16.81
C VAL A 195 -14.51 -3.33 -16.33
N THR A 196 -13.87 -2.28 -16.85
CA THR A 196 -14.23 -0.89 -16.52
C THR A 196 -15.12 -0.33 -17.61
N VAL A 197 -16.24 0.27 -17.21
CA VAL A 197 -17.16 0.99 -18.10
C VAL A 197 -17.35 2.42 -17.60
N THR A 198 -17.44 3.40 -18.50
CA THR A 198 -17.76 4.78 -18.12
C THR A 198 -19.23 5.02 -18.42
N LEU A 199 -20.00 5.45 -17.42
CA LEU A 199 -21.43 5.72 -17.52
C LEU A 199 -21.74 7.16 -17.09
N GLU A 200 -22.74 7.78 -17.69
CA GLU A 200 -23.30 9.04 -17.21
C GLU A 200 -24.37 8.82 -16.12
N GLN A 201 -24.60 9.85 -15.30
CA GLN A 201 -25.64 9.76 -14.27
C GLN A 201 -27.02 9.57 -14.91
N GLY A 202 -27.78 8.57 -14.46
CA GLY A 202 -29.09 8.22 -15.00
C GLY A 202 -29.03 7.31 -16.24
N GLU A 203 -27.86 7.04 -16.81
CA GLU A 203 -27.67 6.03 -17.84
C GLU A 203 -27.94 4.64 -17.25
N LEU A 204 -28.58 3.73 -17.98
CA LEU A 204 -28.91 2.40 -17.44
C LEU A 204 -27.63 1.58 -17.25
N MET A 205 -27.51 0.91 -16.10
CA MET A 205 -26.41 -0.02 -15.86
C MET A 205 -26.46 -1.15 -16.90
N PRO A 206 -25.33 -1.48 -17.56
CA PRO A 206 -25.30 -2.42 -18.67
C PRO A 206 -25.83 -3.79 -18.23
N GLU A 207 -26.80 -4.29 -18.99
CA GLU A 207 -27.32 -5.66 -18.88
C GLU A 207 -26.55 -6.53 -19.86
N TRP A 208 -25.88 -7.57 -19.35
CA TRP A 208 -25.25 -8.58 -20.21
C TRP A 208 -26.13 -9.82 -20.26
N GLU A 209 -26.76 -10.05 -21.42
CA GLU A 209 -27.34 -11.35 -21.74
C GLU A 209 -26.21 -12.28 -22.13
N ASP A 210 -26.07 -13.37 -21.37
CA ASP A 210 -25.28 -14.53 -21.72
C ASP A 210 -25.61 -14.93 -23.18
N ARG A 211 -24.74 -14.59 -24.14
CA ARG A 211 -24.95 -14.96 -25.55
C ARG A 211 -24.61 -16.43 -25.74
N THR A 212 -25.43 -17.29 -25.14
CA THR A 212 -25.93 -18.57 -25.64
C THR A 212 -26.70 -19.24 -24.51
N MET A 213 -28.01 -18.98 -24.39
CA MET A 213 -29.02 -19.97 -24.01
C MET A 213 -30.41 -19.34 -24.18
N GLU A 214 -31.27 -19.99 -24.96
CA GLU A 214 -32.71 -19.90 -24.75
C GLU A 214 -32.99 -20.44 -23.34
N GLU A 215 -33.19 -19.58 -22.34
CA GLU A 215 -34.06 -19.76 -21.16
C GLU A 215 -33.75 -18.74 -20.05
N GLU A 216 -34.84 -18.06 -19.61
CA GLU A 216 -35.07 -17.36 -18.34
C GLU A 216 -34.06 -16.29 -17.84
N HIS A 217 -34.55 -15.05 -17.85
CA HIS A 217 -33.99 -13.87 -17.19
C HIS A 217 -33.50 -14.15 -15.75
N LYS A 218 -32.18 -14.11 -15.54
CA LYS A 218 -31.61 -13.90 -14.21
C LYS A 218 -31.20 -12.44 -14.03
N GLN A 219 -32.15 -11.69 -13.50
CA GLN A 219 -31.89 -10.40 -12.86
C GLN A 219 -30.97 -10.62 -11.66
N GLY A 220 -29.77 -10.02 -11.62
CA GLY A 220 -29.00 -10.04 -10.37
C GLY A 220 -27.50 -9.78 -10.35
N GLU A 221 -26.83 -9.40 -11.44
CA GLU A 221 -25.43 -9.00 -11.30
C GLU A 221 -25.31 -7.59 -10.69
N LYS A 222 -24.66 -7.51 -9.53
CA LYS A 222 -24.42 -6.24 -8.83
C LYS A 222 -23.18 -5.57 -9.41
N VAL A 223 -23.39 -4.44 -10.06
CA VAL A 223 -22.33 -3.59 -10.54
C VAL A 223 -21.88 -2.66 -9.41
N SER A 224 -20.58 -2.40 -9.30
CA SER A 224 -20.08 -1.48 -8.26
C SER A 224 -19.08 -0.48 -8.79
N CYS A 225 -19.22 0.76 -8.34
CA CYS A 225 -18.26 1.83 -8.55
C CYS A 225 -17.72 2.30 -7.21
N PHE A 226 -16.46 2.73 -7.24
CA PHE A 226 -15.85 3.48 -6.16
C PHE A 226 -16.06 4.96 -6.46
N VAL A 227 -17.04 5.58 -5.81
CA VAL A 227 -17.25 7.02 -5.93
C VAL A 227 -16.24 7.72 -5.02
N VAL A 228 -15.30 8.45 -5.64
CA VAL A 228 -14.53 9.49 -4.94
C VAL A 228 -15.51 10.63 -4.68
N PRO A 229 -15.66 11.14 -3.44
CA PRO A 229 -16.48 12.32 -3.17
C PRO A 229 -15.94 13.46 -4.02
N ASP A 230 -16.68 13.82 -5.07
CA ASP A 230 -16.14 14.67 -6.12
C ASP A 230 -16.08 16.12 -5.64
N GLY A 231 -14.87 16.63 -5.63
CA GLY A 231 -14.54 18.02 -5.41
C GLY A 231 -13.67 18.56 -6.53
N ALA A 232 -13.80 18.09 -7.77
CA ALA A 232 -13.36 18.86 -8.94
C ALA A 232 -13.89 18.26 -10.24
N THR A 233 -14.95 18.85 -10.77
CA THR A 233 -15.31 18.78 -12.18
C THR A 233 -14.10 19.20 -13.03
N ARG A 234 -13.39 18.26 -13.66
CA ARG A 234 -12.48 18.59 -14.77
C ARG A 234 -13.11 18.19 -16.09
N ARG A 235 -13.72 19.19 -16.74
CA ARG A 235 -13.93 19.20 -18.19
C ARG A 235 -12.61 18.86 -18.87
N ARG A 236 -12.61 17.84 -19.74
CA ARG A 236 -11.51 17.62 -20.70
C ARG A 236 -11.36 18.91 -21.53
N PRO A 237 -10.16 19.52 -21.65
CA PRO A 237 -9.91 20.43 -22.75
C PRO A 237 -9.90 19.60 -24.04
N GLY A 238 -10.74 20.02 -24.98
CA GLY A 238 -10.85 19.41 -26.29
C GLY A 238 -9.52 19.45 -27.05
N VAL A 239 -9.33 18.40 -27.83
CA VAL A 239 -8.35 18.32 -28.92
C VAL A 239 -8.68 19.43 -29.92
N GLY A 240 -7.74 20.35 -30.10
CA GLY A 240 -7.70 21.33 -31.19
C GLY A 240 -6.34 21.21 -31.85
N PHE A 241 -6.37 21.04 -33.17
CA PHE A 241 -5.26 20.81 -34.10
C PHE A 241 -4.01 21.66 -33.86
#